data_AF-U5BW54-F1
#
_entry.id   AF-U5BW54-F1
#
_cell.length_a   1.000
_cell.length_b   1.000
_cell.length_c   1.000
_cell.angle_alpha   90.00
_cell.angle_beta   90.00
_cell.angle_gamma   90.00
#
_symmetry.space_group_name_H-M   'P 1'
#
loop_
_entity.id
_entity.type
_entity.pdbx_description
1 polymer ?
#
loop_
_entity_poly.entity_id
_entity_poly.type
_entity_poly.pdbx_seq_one_letter_code
_entity_poly.pdbx_strand_id
1 'polypeptide(L)'
;MEIEQEEEHKKSGRERETLFRATYRNQTNLRQIVDSKANMIISINTVIISSIIAISGYGVVAEKLDFYQYSIIIPMVVIVLSCLTSAILAILAAQPKIIESHFKPNPSEKTSLLFFGVIADYTQQEYINKMEELLNSRKDIYEHMIIDLYSQGVILKQKYNLLGYAYKVLMIGFATGVLGFVIFMVFFR
;
A
#
# COMPACT_ATOMS: atom_id res chain seq x y z
N MET A 1 -26.29 -0.56 -44.10
CA MET A 1 -26.89 0.03 -42.90
C MET A 1 -26.94 -0.95 -41.74
N GLU A 2 -27.63 -2.10 -41.79
CA GLU A 2 -27.63 -3.07 -40.66
C GLU A 2 -26.25 -3.70 -40.38
N ILE A 3 -25.53 -4.11 -41.43
CA ILE A 3 -24.17 -4.69 -41.31
C ILE A 3 -23.16 -3.68 -40.72
N GLU A 4 -23.34 -2.40 -41.02
CA GLU A 4 -22.44 -1.31 -40.61
C GLU A 4 -22.65 -0.92 -39.14
N GLN A 5 -23.90 -0.97 -38.66
CA GLN A 5 -24.24 -0.81 -37.24
C GLN A 5 -23.78 -2.00 -36.39
N GLU A 6 -23.85 -3.22 -36.93
CA GLU A 6 -23.38 -4.43 -36.24
C GLU A 6 -21.85 -4.46 -36.11
N GLU A 7 -21.12 -4.03 -37.13
CA GLU A 7 -19.65 -3.87 -37.07
C GLU A 7 -19.22 -2.77 -36.09
N GLU A 8 -19.90 -1.63 -36.07
CA GLU A 8 -19.62 -0.53 -35.15
C GLU A 8 -19.90 -0.92 -33.69
N HIS A 9 -20.99 -1.64 -33.43
CA HIS A 9 -21.32 -2.18 -32.10
C HIS A 9 -20.32 -3.27 -31.64
N LYS A 10 -19.83 -4.11 -32.57
CA LYS A 10 -18.79 -5.11 -32.29
C LYS A 10 -17.43 -4.47 -32.01
N LYS A 11 -17.09 -3.41 -32.75
CA LYS A 11 -15.87 -2.62 -32.54
C LYS A 11 -15.88 -1.91 -31.18
N SER A 12 -17.00 -1.26 -30.84
CA SER A 12 -17.22 -0.64 -29.53
C SER A 12 -17.10 -1.64 -28.37
N GLY A 13 -17.66 -2.85 -28.52
CA GLY A 13 -17.52 -3.92 -27.53
C GLY A 13 -16.06 -4.34 -27.29
N ARG A 14 -15.27 -4.43 -28.36
CA ARG A 14 -13.85 -4.81 -28.31
C ARG A 14 -12.96 -3.71 -27.71
N GLU A 15 -13.26 -2.45 -28.00
CA GLU A 15 -12.59 -1.30 -27.37
C GLU A 15 -12.83 -1.27 -25.86
N ARG A 16 -14.07 -1.51 -25.43
CA ARG A 16 -14.42 -1.60 -24.00
C ARG A 16 -13.70 -2.74 -23.30
N GLU A 17 -13.69 -3.93 -23.88
CA GLU A 17 -12.95 -5.08 -23.34
C GLU A 17 -11.45 -4.78 -23.21
N THR A 18 -10.87 -4.16 -24.25
CA THR A 18 -9.45 -3.77 -24.27
C THR A 18 -9.15 -2.78 -23.15
N LEU A 19 -10.01 -1.77 -22.95
CA LEU A 19 -9.88 -0.80 -21.88
C LEU A 19 -9.90 -1.46 -20.51
N PHE A 20 -10.87 -2.33 -20.23
CA PHE A 20 -10.94 -3.04 -18.96
C PHE A 20 -9.71 -3.93 -18.74
N ARG A 21 -9.32 -4.72 -19.74
CA ARG A 21 -8.14 -5.58 -19.65
C ARG A 21 -6.86 -4.77 -19.36
N ALA A 22 -6.69 -3.63 -20.03
CA ALA A 22 -5.55 -2.73 -19.79
C ALA A 22 -5.59 -2.13 -18.38
N THR A 23 -6.77 -1.73 -17.92
CA THR A 23 -6.94 -1.05 -16.63
C THR A 23 -6.78 -2.00 -15.46
N TYR A 24 -7.34 -3.21 -15.52
CA TYR A 24 -7.13 -4.26 -14.53
C TYR A 24 -5.65 -4.63 -14.42
N ARG A 25 -4.96 -4.80 -15.56
CA ARG A 25 -3.51 -5.04 -15.57
C ARG A 25 -2.75 -3.89 -14.91
N ASN A 26 -3.14 -2.64 -15.22
CA ASN A 26 -2.53 -1.47 -14.60
C ASN A 26 -2.75 -1.42 -13.08
N GLN A 27 -3.95 -1.73 -12.58
CA GLN A 27 -4.22 -1.77 -11.14
C GLN A 27 -3.40 -2.85 -10.42
N THR A 28 -3.30 -4.04 -11.00
CA THR A 28 -2.44 -5.11 -10.46
C THR A 28 -0.98 -4.66 -10.41
N ASN A 29 -0.48 -4.02 -11.48
CA ASN A 29 0.87 -3.48 -11.50
C ASN A 29 1.07 -2.38 -10.45
N LEU A 30 0.13 -1.45 -10.31
CA LEU A 30 0.21 -0.39 -9.29
C LEU A 30 0.21 -0.96 -7.88
N ARG A 31 -0.58 -2.01 -7.60
CA ARG A 31 -0.55 -2.74 -6.32
C ARG A 31 0.83 -3.34 -6.06
N GLN A 32 1.40 -4.03 -7.05
CA GLN A 32 2.75 -4.61 -6.94
C GLN A 32 3.82 -3.52 -6.69
N ILE A 33 3.70 -2.35 -7.31
CA ILE A 33 4.60 -1.21 -7.06
C ILE A 33 4.48 -0.74 -5.62
N VAL A 34 3.27 -0.66 -5.07
CA VAL A 34 3.05 -0.28 -3.65
C VAL A 34 3.68 -1.29 -2.71
N ASP A 35 3.46 -2.58 -2.95
CA ASP A 35 4.04 -3.64 -2.11
C ASP A 35 5.57 -3.64 -2.18
N SER A 36 6.12 -3.45 -3.38
CA SER A 36 7.57 -3.30 -3.58
C SER A 36 8.14 -2.08 -2.84
N LYS A 37 7.46 -0.93 -2.89
CA LYS A 37 7.87 0.28 -2.14
C LYS A 37 7.78 0.07 -0.62
N ALA A 38 6.77 -0.66 -0.12
CA ALA A 38 6.68 -1.01 1.29
C ALA A 38 7.86 -1.88 1.73
N ASN A 39 8.18 -2.92 0.96
CA ASN A 39 9.33 -3.78 1.21
C ASN A 39 10.65 -3.00 1.19
N MET A 40 10.81 -2.01 0.29
CA MET A 40 11.98 -1.14 0.25
C MET A 40 12.13 -0.31 1.54
N ILE A 41 11.05 0.31 2.04
CA ILE A 41 11.11 1.07 3.31
C ILE A 41 11.49 0.16 4.48
N ILE A 42 10.87 -1.02 4.56
CA ILE A 42 11.15 -2.01 5.63
C ILE A 42 12.64 -2.41 5.58
N SER A 43 13.17 -2.68 4.39
CA SER A 43 14.57 -3.06 4.18
C SER A 43 15.52 -1.94 4.61
N ILE A 44 15.26 -0.70 4.18
CA ILE A 44 16.09 0.47 4.56
C ILE A 44 16.09 0.65 6.08
N ASN A 45 14.92 0.59 6.73
CA ASN A 45 14.82 0.74 8.18
C ASN A 45 15.59 -0.37 8.91
N THR A 46 15.50 -1.61 8.42
CA THR A 46 16.25 -2.74 8.97
C THR A 46 17.76 -2.52 8.87
N VAL A 47 18.26 -2.04 7.73
CA VAL A 47 19.68 -1.75 7.52
C VAL A 47 20.15 -0.62 8.45
N ILE A 48 19.38 0.45 8.59
CA ILE A 48 19.73 1.58 9.48
C ILE A 48 19.81 1.11 10.93
N ILE A 49 18.78 0.39 11.42
CA ILE A 49 18.73 -0.10 12.80
C ILE A 49 19.88 -1.10 13.04
N SER A 50 20.11 -2.04 12.12
CA SER A 50 21.21 -2.99 12.22
C SER A 50 22.58 -2.30 12.30
N SER A 51 22.79 -1.25 11.49
CA SER A 51 24.04 -0.48 11.49
C SER A 51 24.24 0.25 12.83
N ILE A 52 23.18 0.86 13.37
CA ILE A 52 23.22 1.53 14.68
C ILE A 52 23.57 0.53 15.79
N ILE A 53 22.92 -0.63 15.80
CA ILE A 53 23.19 -1.70 16.78
C ILE A 53 24.64 -2.20 16.65
N ALA A 54 25.16 -2.35 15.43
CA ALA A 54 26.54 -2.79 15.21
C ALA A 54 27.56 -1.77 15.75
N ILE A 55 27.36 -0.48 15.51
CA ILE A 55 28.25 0.59 15.98
C ILE A 55 28.20 0.69 17.51
N SER A 56 26.99 0.72 18.09
CA SER A 56 26.82 0.77 19.55
C SER A 56 27.34 -0.49 20.22
N GLY A 57 27.02 -1.66 19.67
CA GLY A 57 27.43 -2.97 20.18
C GLY A 57 28.95 -3.16 20.17
N TYR A 58 29.62 -2.81 19.06
CA TYR A 58 31.07 -2.85 18.97
C TYR A 58 31.73 -1.95 20.03
N GLY A 59 31.19 -0.76 20.23
CA GLY A 59 31.74 0.17 21.20
C GLY A 59 31.53 -0.26 22.66
N VAL A 60 30.48 -1.04 22.97
CA VAL A 60 30.29 -1.67 24.29
C VAL A 60 31.39 -2.71 24.54
N VAL A 61 31.66 -3.55 23.53
CA VAL A 61 32.62 -4.66 23.63
C VAL A 61 34.06 -4.18 23.64
N ALA A 62 34.34 -3.06 22.96
CA ALA A 62 35.69 -2.52 22.86
C ALA A 62 36.13 -1.71 24.10
N GLU A 63 35.28 -1.52 25.13
CA GLU A 63 35.49 -0.60 26.28
C GLU A 63 35.90 0.83 25.88
N LYS A 64 35.68 1.20 24.61
CA LYS A 64 36.02 2.52 24.04
C LYS A 64 34.82 3.46 23.94
N LEU A 65 33.62 2.99 24.26
CA LEU A 65 32.49 3.88 24.47
C LEU A 65 32.50 4.33 25.92
N ASP A 66 33.05 5.53 26.14
CA ASP A 66 32.62 6.33 27.27
C ASP A 66 31.13 6.65 27.07
N PHE A 67 30.26 5.79 27.60
CA PHE A 67 28.79 5.93 27.62
C PHE A 67 28.30 7.23 28.27
N TYR A 68 29.21 8.08 28.76
CA TYR A 68 28.97 9.29 29.52
C TYR A 68 28.58 10.51 28.68
N GLN A 69 28.73 10.48 27.35
CA GLN A 69 28.18 11.55 26.50
C GLN A 69 26.74 11.23 26.12
N TYR A 70 25.81 11.52 27.05
CA TYR A 70 24.36 11.56 26.80
C TYR A 70 23.99 12.28 25.48
N SER A 71 24.83 13.18 25.01
CA SER A 71 24.63 13.96 23.78
C SER A 71 24.71 13.16 22.47
N ILE A 72 25.41 12.02 22.39
CA ILE A 72 25.42 11.15 21.18
C ILE A 72 24.20 10.21 21.16
N ILE A 73 23.75 9.81 22.36
CA ILE A 73 22.61 8.89 22.52
C ILE A 73 21.32 9.54 22.00
N ILE A 74 21.13 10.84 22.22
CA ILE A 74 19.93 11.58 21.80
C ILE A 74 19.68 11.48 20.27
N PRO A 75 20.60 11.90 19.38
CA PRO A 75 20.38 11.79 17.93
C PRO A 75 20.22 10.34 17.46
N MET A 76 20.93 9.39 18.08
CA MET A 76 20.79 7.97 17.75
C MET A 76 19.39 7.44 18.08
N VAL A 77 18.86 7.74 19.26
CA VAL A 77 17.51 7.34 19.68
C VAL A 77 16.46 7.96 18.76
N VAL A 78 16.62 9.22 18.37
CA VAL A 78 15.71 9.89 17.40
C VAL A 78 15.67 9.13 16.06
N ILE A 79 16.82 8.73 15.52
CA ILE A 79 16.89 7.94 14.28
C ILE A 79 16.16 6.60 14.47
N VAL A 80 16.47 5.87 15.54
CA VAL A 80 15.87 4.55 15.79
C VAL A 80 14.36 4.64 15.94
N LEU A 81 13.85 5.60 16.72
CA LEU A 81 12.42 5.81 16.91
C LEU A 81 11.73 6.18 15.58
N SER A 82 12.36 7.02 14.76
CA SER A 82 11.82 7.36 13.43
C SER A 82 11.81 6.16 12.48
N CYS A 83 12.82 5.31 12.52
CA CYS A 83 12.88 4.08 11.72
C CYS A 83 11.82 3.08 12.17
N LEU A 84 11.62 2.92 13.48
CA LEU A 84 10.59 2.03 14.04
C LEU A 84 9.18 2.50 13.64
N THR A 85 8.87 3.78 13.84
CA THR A 85 7.58 4.35 13.47
C THR A 85 7.33 4.25 11.96
N SER A 86 8.33 4.54 11.13
CA SER A 86 8.25 4.34 9.68
C SER A 86 8.04 2.87 9.29
N ALA A 87 8.77 1.94 9.91
CA ALA A 87 8.65 0.51 9.62
C ALA A 87 7.27 -0.02 9.98
N ILE A 88 6.71 0.39 11.12
CA ILE A 88 5.34 0.02 11.52
C ILE A 88 4.34 0.51 10.47
N LEU A 89 4.43 1.77 10.03
CA LEU A 89 3.56 2.30 8.98
C LEU A 89 3.68 1.55 7.65
N ALA A 90 4.91 1.17 7.27
CA ALA A 90 5.15 0.39 6.05
C ALA A 90 4.58 -1.04 6.15
N ILE A 91 4.74 -1.69 7.31
CA ILE A 91 4.15 -3.01 7.59
C ILE A 91 2.62 -2.95 7.55
N LEU A 92 2.02 -1.93 8.16
CA LEU A 92 0.57 -1.72 8.11
C LEU A 92 0.07 -1.47 6.66
N ALA A 93 0.90 -0.88 5.80
CA ALA A 93 0.55 -0.65 4.39
C ALA A 93 0.61 -1.96 3.57
N ALA A 94 1.57 -2.83 3.91
CA ALA A 94 1.75 -4.15 3.31
C ALA A 94 0.76 -5.20 3.87
N GLN A 95 0.23 -4.98 5.07
CA GLN A 95 -0.68 -5.92 5.72
C GLN A 95 -1.91 -6.18 4.83
N PRO A 96 -2.32 -7.45 4.67
CA PRO A 96 -3.61 -7.75 4.07
C PRO A 96 -4.70 -7.21 5.00
N LYS A 97 -5.32 -6.09 4.63
CA LYS A 97 -6.57 -5.68 5.29
C LYS A 97 -7.61 -6.73 4.95
N ILE A 98 -7.96 -7.53 5.95
CA ILE A 98 -9.21 -8.27 5.94
C ILE A 98 -10.27 -7.19 5.93
N ILE A 99 -10.91 -6.98 4.79
CA ILE A 99 -12.05 -6.08 4.70
C ILE A 99 -13.17 -6.84 5.39
N GLU A 100 -13.18 -6.84 6.72
CA GLU A 100 -14.39 -7.11 7.48
C GLU A 100 -15.40 -6.10 6.97
N SER A 101 -16.35 -6.52 6.11
CA SER A 101 -17.77 -6.15 5.97
C SER A 101 -18.22 -4.68 6.19
N HIS A 102 -17.32 -3.74 6.48
CA HIS A 102 -17.56 -2.37 6.91
C HIS A 102 -17.74 -1.42 5.73
N PHE A 103 -17.62 -1.92 4.51
CA PHE A 103 -18.45 -1.41 3.43
C PHE A 103 -19.86 -1.99 3.62
N LYS A 104 -20.50 -1.69 4.76
CA LYS A 104 -21.96 -1.78 4.85
C LYS A 104 -22.42 -0.80 3.78
N PRO A 105 -23.00 -1.27 2.67
CA PRO A 105 -23.54 -0.33 1.71
C PRO A 105 -24.55 0.48 2.50
N ASN A 106 -24.40 1.80 2.47
CA ASN A 106 -25.61 2.61 2.47
C ASN A 106 -26.52 1.93 1.43
N PRO A 107 -27.77 1.54 1.73
CA PRO A 107 -28.60 0.75 0.79
C PRO A 107 -28.74 1.41 -0.61
N SER A 108 -28.27 2.65 -0.77
CA SER A 108 -28.16 3.40 -2.01
C SER A 108 -26.87 3.17 -2.83
N GLU A 109 -25.80 2.57 -2.28
CA GLU A 109 -24.55 2.31 -3.01
C GLU A 109 -24.51 0.89 -3.58
N LYS A 110 -24.37 0.80 -4.90
CA LYS A 110 -24.22 -0.49 -5.59
C LYS A 110 -22.86 -1.09 -5.31
N THR A 111 -22.84 -2.36 -4.92
CA THR A 111 -21.58 -3.11 -4.71
C THR A 111 -21.37 -4.13 -5.84
N SER A 112 -20.12 -4.35 -6.23
CA SER A 112 -19.81 -5.29 -7.30
C SER A 112 -19.76 -6.74 -6.82
N LEU A 113 -20.50 -7.64 -7.48
CA LEU A 113 -20.36 -9.09 -7.36
C LEU A 113 -18.95 -9.62 -7.72
N LEU A 114 -18.14 -8.84 -8.45
CA LEU A 114 -16.76 -9.21 -8.79
C LEU A 114 -15.78 -8.92 -7.65
N PHE A 115 -16.18 -8.14 -6.64
CA PHE A 115 -15.31 -7.73 -5.56
C PHE A 115 -15.14 -8.85 -4.52
N PHE A 116 -13.90 -9.20 -4.22
CA PHE A 116 -13.58 -10.34 -3.34
C PHE A 116 -14.24 -10.27 -1.96
N GLY A 117 -14.40 -9.07 -1.38
CA GLY A 117 -15.03 -8.90 -0.07
C GLY A 117 -16.54 -9.22 -0.08
N VAL A 118 -17.19 -9.13 -1.23
CA VAL A 118 -18.63 -9.41 -1.40
C VAL A 118 -18.86 -10.87 -1.74
N ILE A 119 -17.92 -11.51 -2.46
CA ILE A 119 -17.99 -12.94 -2.73
C ILE A 119 -18.03 -13.74 -1.42
N ALA A 120 -17.27 -13.31 -0.41
CA ALA A 120 -17.20 -13.95 0.89
C ALA A 120 -18.51 -13.88 1.71
N ASP A 121 -19.42 -12.97 1.37
CA ASP A 121 -20.70 -12.79 2.06
C ASP A 121 -21.79 -13.77 1.54
N TYR A 122 -21.52 -14.50 0.45
CA TYR A 122 -22.47 -15.38 -0.21
C TYR A 122 -22.12 -16.85 -0.08
N THR A 123 -23.14 -17.71 -0.02
CA THR A 123 -22.95 -19.15 -0.23
C THR A 123 -22.60 -19.41 -1.70
N GLN A 124 -21.91 -20.52 -1.99
CA GLN A 124 -21.54 -20.87 -3.37
C GLN A 124 -22.74 -20.88 -4.31
N GLN A 125 -23.87 -21.47 -3.90
CA GLN A 125 -25.07 -21.55 -4.74
C GLN A 125 -25.71 -20.17 -4.97
N GLU A 126 -25.78 -19.34 -3.93
CA GLU A 126 -26.32 -17.98 -4.05
C GLU A 126 -25.46 -17.13 -4.98
N TYR A 127 -24.14 -17.24 -4.87
CA TYR A 127 -23.21 -16.54 -5.73
C TYR A 127 -23.34 -16.97 -7.20
N ILE A 128 -23.48 -18.27 -7.48
CA ILE A 128 -23.71 -18.79 -8.83
C ILE A 128 -24.98 -18.18 -9.43
N ASN A 129 -26.11 -18.23 -8.70
CA ASN A 129 -27.39 -17.70 -9.19
C ASN A 129 -27.30 -16.19 -9.51
N LYS A 130 -26.65 -15.40 -8.64
CA LYS A 130 -26.44 -13.95 -8.86
C LYS A 130 -25.51 -13.68 -10.03
N MET A 131 -24.49 -14.51 -10.23
CA MET A 131 -23.57 -14.39 -11.35
C MET A 131 -24.24 -14.72 -12.68
N GLU A 132 -25.10 -15.75 -12.71
CA GLU A 132 -25.90 -16.06 -13.90
C GLU A 132 -26.83 -14.89 -14.27
N GLU A 133 -27.47 -14.26 -13.28
CA GLU A 133 -28.27 -13.05 -13.50
C GLU A 133 -27.45 -11.91 -14.11
N LEU A 134 -26.25 -11.66 -13.56
CA LEU A 134 -25.32 -10.65 -14.06
C LEU A 134 -24.89 -10.91 -15.51
N LEU A 135 -24.65 -12.18 -15.86
CA LEU A 135 -24.19 -12.57 -17.20
C LEU A 135 -25.24 -12.36 -18.30
N ASN A 136 -26.52 -12.20 -17.93
CA ASN A 136 -27.60 -11.96 -18.89
C ASN A 136 -27.56 -10.56 -19.53
N SER A 137 -26.81 -9.62 -18.94
CA SER A 137 -26.79 -8.23 -19.38
C SER A 137 -25.37 -7.69 -19.48
N ARG A 138 -24.92 -7.38 -20.71
CA ARG A 138 -23.62 -6.73 -20.93
C ARG A 138 -23.50 -5.42 -20.16
N LYS A 139 -24.59 -4.65 -20.05
CA LYS A 139 -24.60 -3.38 -19.32
C LYS A 139 -24.27 -3.60 -17.84
N ASP A 140 -24.86 -4.62 -17.24
CA ASP A 140 -24.68 -4.91 -15.81
C ASP A 140 -23.28 -5.47 -15.56
N ILE A 141 -22.76 -6.35 -16.42
CA ILE A 141 -21.36 -6.79 -16.36
C ILE A 141 -20.42 -5.58 -16.29
N TYR A 142 -20.57 -4.62 -17.21
CA TYR A 142 -19.70 -3.45 -17.24
C TYR A 142 -19.89 -2.53 -16.02
N GLU A 143 -21.12 -2.35 -15.54
CA GLU A 143 -21.38 -1.59 -14.31
C GLU A 143 -20.66 -2.22 -13.11
N HIS A 144 -20.76 -3.55 -12.96
CA HIS A 144 -20.06 -4.29 -11.92
C HIS A 144 -18.54 -4.21 -12.05
N MET A 145 -17.99 -4.26 -13.27
CA MET A 145 -16.54 -4.08 -13.49
C MET A 145 -16.07 -2.67 -13.11
N ILE A 146 -16.86 -1.63 -13.41
CA ILE A 146 -16.54 -0.24 -13.04
C ILE A 146 -16.54 -0.08 -11.51
N ILE A 147 -17.55 -0.60 -10.83
CA ILE A 147 -17.66 -0.53 -9.36
C ILE A 147 -16.49 -1.27 -8.71
N ASP A 148 -16.16 -2.47 -9.18
CA ASP A 148 -15.02 -3.22 -8.68
C ASP A 148 -13.72 -2.43 -8.89
N LEU A 149 -13.48 -1.93 -10.10
CA LEU A 149 -12.31 -1.12 -10.40
C LEU A 149 -12.19 0.13 -9.50
N TYR A 150 -13.31 0.82 -9.24
CA TYR A 150 -13.37 1.97 -8.33
C TYR A 150 -13.00 1.57 -6.90
N SER A 151 -13.65 0.54 -6.35
CA SER A 151 -13.40 0.03 -5.00
C SER A 151 -11.94 -0.38 -4.82
N GLN A 152 -11.39 -1.09 -5.82
CA GLN A 152 -10.00 -1.48 -5.87
C GLN A 152 -9.04 -0.28 -5.87
N GLY A 153 -9.37 0.79 -6.60
CA GLY A 153 -8.60 2.03 -6.63
C GLY A 153 -8.64 2.80 -5.32
N VAL A 154 -9.78 2.85 -4.64
CA VAL A 154 -9.93 3.49 -3.31
C VAL A 154 -9.05 2.80 -2.27
N ILE A 155 -9.07 1.46 -2.23
CA ILE A 155 -8.23 0.67 -1.31
C ILE A 155 -6.75 0.92 -1.59
N LEU A 156 -6.36 0.96 -2.87
CA LEU A 156 -4.98 1.23 -3.27
C LEU A 156 -4.53 2.63 -2.81
N LYS A 157 -5.37 3.65 -2.95
CA LYS A 157 -5.08 5.01 -2.47
C LYS A 157 -4.82 5.05 -0.96
N GLN A 158 -5.61 4.32 -0.17
CA GLN A 158 -5.39 4.25 1.28
C GLN A 158 -4.02 3.65 1.62
N LYS A 159 -3.62 2.56 0.96
CA LYS A 159 -2.28 1.97 1.13
C LYS A 159 -1.18 2.94 0.71
N TYR A 160 -1.36 3.63 -0.41
CA TYR A 160 -0.39 4.62 -0.92
C TYR A 160 -0.19 5.78 0.07
N ASN A 161 -1.27 6.27 0.69
CA ASN A 161 -1.19 7.33 1.68
C ASN A 161 -0.44 6.88 2.94
N LEU A 162 -0.71 5.68 3.44
CA LEU A 162 -0.02 5.13 4.61
C LEU A 162 1.49 5.00 4.35
N LEU A 163 1.84 4.53 3.15
CA LEU A 163 3.23 4.44 2.72
C LEU A 163 3.87 5.83 2.57
N GLY A 164 3.12 6.81 2.08
CA GLY A 164 3.55 8.21 2.03
C GLY A 164 3.87 8.79 3.41
N TYR A 165 3.07 8.46 4.44
CA TYR A 165 3.38 8.85 5.82
C TYR A 165 4.64 8.15 6.35
N ALA A 166 4.82 6.85 6.06
CA ALA A 166 6.03 6.11 6.44
C ALA A 166 7.31 6.77 5.88
N TYR A 167 7.26 7.20 4.61
CA TYR A 167 8.36 7.94 3.97
C TYR A 167 8.64 9.28 4.65
N LYS A 168 7.60 10.07 4.94
CA LYS A 168 7.77 11.39 5.57
C LYS A 168 8.39 11.28 6.96
N VAL A 169 7.90 10.34 7.77
CA VAL A 169 8.41 10.11 9.13
C VAL A 169 9.87 9.68 9.09
N LEU A 170 10.24 8.73 8.22
CA LEU A 170 11.62 8.30 8.04
C LEU A 170 12.51 9.46 7.59
N MET A 171 12.08 10.20 6.57
CA MET A 171 12.86 11.28 5.99
C MET A 171 13.14 12.40 7.00
N ILE A 172 12.11 12.83 7.74
CA ILE A 172 12.26 13.87 8.76
C ILE A 172 13.14 13.36 9.91
N GLY A 173 12.86 12.19 10.45
CA GLY A 173 13.60 11.67 11.60
C GLY A 173 15.05 11.28 11.30
N PHE A 174 15.30 10.76 10.10
CA PHE A 174 16.66 10.50 9.63
C PHE A 174 17.42 11.82 9.42
N ALA A 175 16.81 12.81 8.76
CA ALA A 175 17.45 14.11 8.54
C ALA A 175 17.76 14.84 9.86
N THR A 176 16.80 14.92 10.78
CA THR A 176 17.00 15.58 12.09
C THR A 176 18.01 14.83 12.94
N GLY A 177 17.99 13.50 12.93
CA GLY A 177 18.95 12.68 13.63
C GLY A 177 20.38 12.83 13.12
N VAL A 178 20.57 12.81 11.78
CA VAL A 178 21.88 13.01 11.15
C VAL A 178 22.39 14.42 11.40
N LEU A 179 21.55 15.45 11.25
CA LEU A 179 21.94 16.83 11.55
C LEU A 179 22.34 17.01 13.01
N GLY A 180 21.56 16.43 13.94
CA GLY A 180 21.90 16.45 15.37
C GLY A 180 23.26 15.79 15.65
N PHE A 181 23.54 14.66 15.00
CA PHE A 181 24.83 13.99 15.12
C PHE A 181 25.99 14.84 14.58
N VAL A 182 25.84 15.45 13.39
CA VAL A 182 26.87 16.30 12.77
C VAL A 182 27.13 17.56 13.60
N ILE A 183 26.09 18.26 14.05
CA ILE A 183 26.22 19.45 14.89
C ILE A 183 26.99 19.12 16.16
N PHE A 184 26.65 17.99 16.80
CA PHE A 184 27.37 17.55 17.99
C PHE A 184 28.85 17.29 17.68
N MET A 185 29.15 16.54 16.62
CA MET A 185 30.54 16.24 16.25
C MET A 185 31.38 17.51 15.96
N VAL A 186 30.76 18.56 15.41
CA VAL A 186 31.45 19.82 15.09
C VAL A 186 31.63 20.72 16.32
N PHE A 187 30.60 20.86 17.17
CA PHE A 187 30.62 21.75 18.33
C PHE A 187 31.30 21.17 19.57
N PHE A 188 31.24 19.85 19.76
CA PHE A 188 31.75 19.15 20.95
C PHE A 188 33.09 18.45 20.72
N ARG A 189 33.84 18.89 19.69
CA ARG A 189 35.18 18.39 19.37
C ARG A 189 36.19 18.63 20.50
#